data_AF-A0A964L8Q6-F1
#
_entry.id   AF-A0A964L8Q6-F1
#
_cell.length_a   1.000
_cell.length_b   1.000
_cell.length_c   1.000
_cell.angle_alpha   90.00
_cell.angle_beta   90.00
_cell.angle_gamma   90.00
#
_symmetry.space_group_name_H-M   'P 1'
#
loop_
_entity.id
_entity.type
_entity.pdbx_description
1 polymer ?
#
loop_
_entity_poly.entity_id
_entity_poly.type
_entity_poly.pdbx_seq_one_letter_code
_entity_poly.pdbx_strand_id
1 'polypeptide(L)'
;MSKLTDPEKLACFKNALANWRYEGFIILTEVAFDWIRIHLPTLSPRSLGRLMHESVLGGNEIDQQKETRPEWSVHDFHYDLRFAIDGRLVYIETRLIYDDPDDPDNPIIHVVNIHEA
;
A
#
# COMPACT_ATOMS: atom_id res chain seq x y z
N MET A 1 15.18 -4.12 2.90
CA MET A 1 14.23 -3.11 3.40
C MET A 1 14.37 -3.03 4.91
N SER A 2 14.02 -1.89 5.52
CA SER A 2 13.96 -1.77 6.98
C SER A 2 12.52 -1.57 7.40
N LYS A 3 12.14 -2.09 8.57
CA LYS A 3 10.78 -1.91 9.08
C LYS A 3 10.43 -0.43 9.24
N LEU A 4 9.22 -0.04 8.83
CA LEU A 4 8.64 1.26 9.15
C LEU A 4 8.39 1.33 10.66
N THR A 5 9.16 2.16 11.36
CA THR A 5 9.05 2.37 12.82
C THR A 5 8.61 3.78 13.19
N ASP A 6 8.51 4.67 12.21
CA ASP A 6 8.02 6.04 12.41
C ASP A 6 6.53 5.99 12.77
N PRO A 7 6.13 6.44 13.98
CA PRO A 7 4.76 6.28 14.45
C PRO A 7 3.74 7.11 13.68
N GLU A 8 4.13 8.29 13.17
CA GLU A 8 3.26 9.17 12.39
C GLU A 8 2.92 8.49 11.05
N LYS A 9 3.96 8.08 10.31
CA LYS A 9 3.78 7.37 9.03
C LYS A 9 3.00 6.08 9.22
N LEU A 10 3.25 5.34 10.30
CA LEU A 10 2.52 4.11 10.61
C LEU A 10 1.02 4.40 10.84
N ALA A 11 0.70 5.50 11.54
CA ALA A 11 -0.67 5.93 11.76
C ALA A 11 -1.34 6.36 10.46
N CYS A 12 -0.70 7.23 9.67
CA CYS A 12 -1.20 7.69 8.37
C CYS A 12 -1.45 6.51 7.41
N PHE A 13 -0.53 5.55 7.34
CA PHE A 13 -0.69 4.35 6.50
C PHE A 13 -1.90 3.52 6.93
N LYS A 14 -2.08 3.34 8.25
CA LYS A 14 -3.25 2.62 8.79
C LYS A 14 -4.55 3.36 8.54
N ASN A 15 -4.57 4.69 8.66
CA ASN A 15 -5.74 5.52 8.40
C ASN A 15 -6.19 5.39 6.93
N ALA A 16 -5.27 5.53 5.98
CA ALA A 16 -5.55 5.32 4.55
C ALA A 16 -6.13 3.92 4.27
N LEU A 17 -5.53 2.88 4.87
CA LEU A 17 -6.02 1.50 4.73
C LEU A 17 -7.40 1.28 5.38
N ALA A 18 -7.70 1.92 6.51
CA ALA A 18 -8.99 1.78 7.18
C ALA A 18 -10.15 2.26 6.29
N ASN A 19 -9.88 3.22 5.40
CA ASN A 19 -10.82 3.77 4.43
C ASN A 19 -10.96 2.94 3.13
N TRP A 20 -10.52 1.67 3.10
CA TRP A 20 -10.59 0.78 1.92
C TRP A 20 -11.99 0.64 1.27
N ARG A 21 -13.06 0.94 2.00
CA ARG A 21 -14.45 0.89 1.51
C ARG A 21 -14.78 2.06 0.57
N TYR A 22 -14.03 3.14 0.69
CA TYR A 22 -14.23 4.40 -0.04
C TYR A 22 -13.21 4.54 -1.17
N GLU A 23 -13.60 5.27 -2.21
CA GLU A 23 -12.70 5.60 -3.32
C GLU A 23 -11.78 6.76 -2.93
N GLY A 24 -10.61 6.84 -3.56
CA GLY A 24 -9.65 7.94 -3.35
C GLY A 24 -8.58 7.70 -2.28
N PHE A 25 -8.74 6.68 -1.41
CA PHE A 25 -7.77 6.39 -0.34
C PHE A 25 -6.71 5.35 -0.72
N ILE A 26 -7.09 4.39 -1.58
CA ILE A 26 -6.19 3.37 -2.10
C ILE A 26 -6.28 3.43 -3.61
N ILE A 27 -5.26 3.99 -4.23
CA ILE A 27 -5.20 4.28 -5.67
C ILE A 27 -4.20 3.32 -6.30
N LEU A 28 -4.63 2.57 -7.31
CA LEU A 28 -3.75 1.66 -8.04
C LEU A 28 -3.22 2.38 -9.28
N THR A 29 -1.91 2.29 -9.52
CA THR A 29 -1.35 2.64 -10.82
C THR A 29 -1.83 1.64 -11.88
N GLU A 30 -1.73 2.02 -13.15
CA GLU A 30 -2.06 1.14 -14.28
C GLU A 30 -1.27 -0.18 -14.21
N VAL A 31 0.02 -0.10 -13.87
CA VAL A 31 0.91 -1.27 -13.71
C VAL A 31 0.40 -2.23 -12.63
N ALA A 32 0.07 -1.71 -11.45
CA ALA A 32 -0.46 -2.53 -10.35
C ALA A 32 -1.82 -3.13 -10.70
N PHE A 33 -2.69 -2.33 -11.34
CA PHE A 33 -4.02 -2.76 -11.76
C PHE A 33 -3.96 -3.88 -12.81
N ASP A 34 -3.12 -3.74 -13.83
CA ASP A 34 -2.94 -4.76 -14.86
C ASP A 34 -2.38 -6.06 -14.29
N TRP A 35 -1.45 -5.97 -13.34
CA TRP A 35 -0.91 -7.16 -12.70
C TRP A 35 -2.01 -7.95 -11.98
N ILE A 36 -2.87 -7.28 -11.19
CA ILE A 36 -4.01 -7.91 -10.50
C ILE A 36 -4.95 -8.54 -11.52
N ARG A 37 -5.32 -7.80 -12.57
CA ARG A 37 -6.25 -8.27 -13.59
C ARG A 37 -5.79 -9.57 -14.26
N ILE A 38 -4.48 -9.73 -14.44
CA ILE A 38 -3.88 -10.92 -15.07
C ILE A 38 -3.74 -12.07 -14.07
N HIS A 39 -3.23 -11.82 -12.86
CA HIS A 39 -2.80 -12.87 -11.93
C HIS A 39 -3.84 -13.22 -10.86
N LEU A 40 -4.72 -12.28 -10.54
CA LEU A 40 -5.75 -12.38 -9.51
C LEU A 40 -7.09 -11.87 -10.07
N PRO A 41 -7.64 -12.49 -11.14
CA PRO A 41 -8.78 -11.95 -11.90
C PRO A 41 -10.08 -11.83 -11.09
N THR A 42 -10.19 -12.53 -9.96
CA THR A 42 -11.32 -12.46 -9.04
C THR A 42 -11.16 -11.35 -7.99
N LEU A 43 -9.98 -10.75 -7.88
CA LEU A 43 -9.68 -9.73 -6.89
C LEU A 43 -9.97 -8.33 -7.46
N SER A 44 -10.92 -7.65 -6.85
CA SER A 44 -11.18 -6.23 -7.15
C SER A 44 -10.19 -5.31 -6.41
N PRO A 45 -9.93 -4.09 -6.89
CA PRO A 45 -9.12 -3.10 -6.16
C PRO A 45 -9.60 -2.86 -4.73
N ARG A 46 -10.94 -2.79 -4.53
CA ARG A 46 -11.54 -2.67 -3.19
C ARG A 46 -11.21 -3.88 -2.31
N SER A 47 -11.23 -5.09 -2.87
CA SER A 47 -10.88 -6.30 -2.13
C SER A 47 -9.39 -6.35 -1.80
N LEU A 48 -8.52 -5.86 -2.69
CA LEU A 48 -7.11 -5.70 -2.39
C LEU A 48 -6.89 -4.75 -1.21
N GLY A 49 -7.53 -3.57 -1.23
CA GLY A 49 -7.44 -2.61 -0.13
C GLY A 49 -7.88 -3.20 1.22
N ARG A 50 -8.98 -3.98 1.21
CA ARG A 50 -9.42 -4.73 2.39
C ARG A 50 -8.35 -5.72 2.88
N LEU A 51 -7.75 -6.50 1.99
CA LEU A 51 -6.72 -7.48 2.34
C LEU A 51 -5.45 -6.80 2.88
N MET A 52 -5.04 -5.67 2.30
CA MET A 52 -3.92 -4.87 2.81
C MET A 52 -4.20 -4.38 4.24
N HIS A 53 -5.41 -3.86 4.49
CA HIS A 53 -5.84 -3.45 5.81
C HIS A 53 -5.86 -4.61 6.83
N GLU A 54 -6.48 -5.73 6.48
CA GLU A 54 -6.53 -6.94 7.31
C GLU A 54 -5.12 -7.49 7.60
N SER A 55 -4.24 -7.48 6.62
CA SER A 55 -2.84 -7.89 6.73
C SER A 55 -2.08 -7.03 7.76
N VAL A 56 -2.16 -5.71 7.65
CA VAL A 56 -1.49 -4.78 8.58
C VAL A 56 -2.08 -4.87 9.99
N LEU A 57 -3.40 -5.01 10.13
CA LEU A 57 -4.04 -5.24 11.44
C LEU A 57 -3.64 -6.60 12.05
N GLY A 58 -3.42 -7.61 11.22
CA GLY A 58 -2.93 -8.93 11.61
C GLY A 58 -1.47 -8.94 12.05
N GLY A 59 -0.77 -7.81 12.01
CA GLY A 59 0.61 -7.66 12.47
C GLY A 59 1.67 -7.87 11.39
N ASN A 60 1.29 -7.96 10.11
CA ASN A 60 2.29 -7.94 9.04
C ASN A 60 3.06 -6.62 9.05
N GLU A 61 4.34 -6.74 8.75
CA GLU A 61 5.25 -5.62 8.76
C GLU A 61 5.05 -4.78 7.50
N ILE A 62 5.19 -3.47 7.67
CA ILE A 62 5.38 -2.52 6.58
C ILE A 62 6.87 -2.26 6.53
N ASP A 63 7.48 -2.65 5.42
CA ASP A 63 8.87 -2.34 5.14
C ASP A 63 8.94 -0.94 4.49
N GLN A 64 10.04 -0.22 4.71
CA GLN A 64 10.35 1.02 4.02
C GLN A 64 11.70 0.91 3.31
N GLN A 65 11.77 1.54 2.14
CA GLN A 65 13.00 1.62 1.36
C GLN A 65 13.09 2.98 0.68
N LYS A 66 14.32 3.51 0.64
CA LYS A 66 14.57 4.84 0.08
C LYS A 66 14.14 4.86 -1.39
N GLU A 67 13.41 5.88 -1.76
CA GLU A 67 13.00 6.08 -3.13
C GLU A 67 14.19 6.58 -3.97
N THR A 68 14.34 6.02 -5.17
CA THR A 68 15.43 6.35 -6.09
C THR A 68 14.98 6.64 -7.50
N ARG A 69 13.71 6.39 -7.83
CA ARG A 69 13.13 6.58 -9.15
C ARG A 69 12.81 8.07 -9.36
N PRO A 70 13.24 8.70 -10.47
CA PRO A 70 13.06 10.13 -10.70
C PRO A 70 11.61 10.60 -10.63
N GLU A 71 10.67 9.80 -11.13
CA GLU A 71 9.24 10.10 -11.14
C GLU A 71 8.60 10.16 -9.75
N TRP A 72 9.27 9.61 -8.74
CA TRP A 72 8.84 9.63 -7.33
C TRP A 72 9.78 10.45 -6.44
N SER A 73 10.62 11.30 -7.03
CA SER A 73 11.65 12.08 -6.32
C SER A 73 11.13 13.03 -5.23
N VAL A 74 9.83 13.31 -5.20
CA VAL A 74 9.17 14.08 -4.14
C VAL A 74 8.88 13.26 -2.88
N HIS A 75 9.04 11.94 -2.93
CA HIS A 75 8.89 11.04 -1.78
C HIS A 75 10.26 10.52 -1.36
N ASP A 76 10.55 10.55 -0.06
CA ASP A 76 11.82 10.02 0.47
C ASP A 76 11.87 8.48 0.45
N PHE A 77 10.71 7.84 0.58
CA PHE A 77 10.58 6.40 0.76
C PHE A 77 9.39 5.84 -0.02
N HIS A 78 9.49 4.55 -0.32
CA HIS A 78 8.35 3.69 -0.55
C HIS A 78 8.14 2.70 0.58
N TYR A 79 6.93 2.17 0.63
CA TYR A 79 6.48 1.28 1.69
C TYR A 79 5.95 -0.02 1.09
N ASP A 80 6.42 -1.14 1.63
CA ASP A 80 6.23 -2.44 1.04
C ASP A 80 5.46 -3.36 1.97
N LEU A 81 4.48 -4.06 1.40
CA LEU A 81 3.76 -5.13 2.08
C LEU A 81 4.10 -6.46 1.43
N ARG A 82 4.17 -7.50 2.26
CA ARG A 82 4.33 -8.88 1.79
C ARG A 82 3.38 -9.80 2.53
N PHE A 83 2.42 -10.37 1.82
CA PHE A 83 1.46 -11.31 2.41
C PHE A 83 0.86 -12.25 1.37
N ALA A 84 0.23 -13.32 1.85
CA ALA A 84 -0.39 -14.30 0.97
C ALA A 84 -1.78 -13.83 0.49
N ILE A 85 -2.01 -13.92 -0.82
CA ILE A 85 -3.33 -13.74 -1.45
C ILE A 85 -3.61 -15.00 -2.25
N ASP A 86 -4.70 -15.71 -1.93
CA ASP A 86 -5.07 -16.97 -2.59
C ASP A 86 -3.91 -17.99 -2.69
N GLY A 87 -3.11 -18.09 -1.61
CA GLY A 87 -1.96 -19.00 -1.52
C GLY A 87 -0.70 -18.53 -2.24
N ARG A 88 -0.71 -17.37 -2.90
CA ARG A 88 0.46 -16.74 -3.53
C ARG A 88 1.06 -15.71 -2.61
N LEU A 89 2.38 -15.76 -2.38
CA LEU A 89 3.05 -14.69 -1.66
C LEU A 89 3.21 -13.49 -2.59
N VAL A 90 2.54 -12.40 -2.27
CA VAL A 90 2.50 -11.19 -3.08
C VAL A 90 3.31 -10.09 -2.39
N TYR A 91 4.13 -9.41 -3.18
CA TYR A 91 4.80 -8.18 -2.82
C TYR A 91 4.03 -6.99 -3.40
N ILE A 92 3.77 -5.99 -2.56
CA ILE A 92 3.03 -4.78 -2.93
C ILE A 92 3.86 -3.57 -2.54
N GLU A 93 4.34 -2.84 -3.54
CA GLU A 93 5.06 -1.59 -3.35
C GLU A 93 4.07 -0.42 -3.36
N THR A 94 4.20 0.47 -2.39
CA THR A 94 3.29 1.60 -2.20
C THR A 94 4.01 2.93 -1.94
N ARG A 95 3.27 4.03 -2.08
CA ARG A 95 3.64 5.36 -1.58
C ARG A 95 2.56 5.84 -0.64
N LEU A 96 2.97 6.50 0.44
CA LEU A 96 2.08 7.17 1.38
C LEU A 96 2.16 8.67 1.11
N ILE A 97 1.00 9.30 0.93
CA ILE A 97 0.85 10.72 0.61
C ILE A 97 -0.10 11.34 1.64
N TYR A 98 0.32 12.40 2.32
CA TYR A 98 -0.48 13.18 3.26
C TYR A 98 0.16 14.55 3.45
N ASP A 99 -0.68 15.55 3.74
CA ASP A 99 -0.31 16.92 4.10
C ASP A 99 -0.59 17.22 5.59
N ASP A 100 -1.63 16.60 6.14
CA ASP A 100 -2.04 16.74 7.54
C ASP A 100 -2.11 15.35 8.22
N PRO A 101 -1.11 14.98 9.03
CA PRO A 101 -1.10 13.68 9.71
C PRO A 101 -2.15 13.54 10.81
N ASP A 102 -2.72 14.64 11.31
CA ASP A 102 -3.73 14.64 12.37
C ASP A 102 -5.16 14.45 11.81
N ASP A 103 -5.37 14.66 10.51
CA ASP A 103 -6.62 14.36 9.81
C ASP A 103 -6.61 12.90 9.30
N PRO A 104 -7.43 11.99 9.86
CA PRO A 104 -7.45 10.58 9.44
C PRO A 104 -7.96 10.37 8.00
N ASP A 105 -8.64 11.35 7.40
CA ASP A 105 -9.15 11.26 6.04
C ASP A 105 -8.24 11.96 5.00
N ASN A 106 -7.09 12.48 5.42
CA ASN A 106 -6.10 13.09 4.55
C ASN A 106 -5.13 12.07 3.89
N PRO A 107 -4.64 11.02 4.58
CA PRO A 107 -3.68 10.10 4.00
C PRO A 107 -4.25 9.24 2.86
N ILE A 108 -3.45 9.12 1.80
CA ILE A 108 -3.74 8.30 0.62
C ILE A 108 -2.56 7.35 0.36
N ILE A 109 -2.88 6.13 -0.04
CA ILE A 109 -1.90 5.13 -0.49
C ILE A 109 -1.99 4.98 -2.01
N HIS A 110 -0.87 5.17 -2.69
CA HIS A 110 -0.70 4.76 -4.08
C HIS A 110 -0.03 3.39 -4.13
N VAL A 111 -0.71 2.39 -4.67
CA VAL A 111 -0.13 1.08 -4.98
C VAL A 111 0.54 1.19 -6.34
N VAL A 112 1.87 1.16 -6.36
CA VAL A 112 2.64 1.47 -7.57
C VAL A 112 3.10 0.23 -8.33
N ASN A 113 3.35 -0.88 -7.63
CA ASN A 113 3.79 -2.13 -8.24
C ASN A 113 3.31 -3.32 -7.40
N ILE A 114 2.98 -4.42 -8.06
CA ILE A 114 2.62 -5.70 -7.45
C ILE A 114 3.32 -6.80 -8.24
N HIS A 115 3.94 -7.74 -7.54
CA HIS A 115 4.49 -8.95 -8.15
C HIS A 115 4.51 -10.11 -7.17
N GLU A 116 4.77 -11.33 -7.65
CA GLU A 116 5.04 -12.46 -6.77
C GLU A 116 6.37 -12.23 -6.04
N ALA A 117 6.40 -12.55 -4.74
CA ALA A 117 7.54 -12.31 -3.86
C ALA A 117 8.61 -13.41 -3.91
#